data_AF-A0A6L5DW55-F1
#
_entry.id   AF-A0A6L5DW55-F1
#
_cell.length_a   1.000
_cell.length_b   1.000
_cell.length_c   1.000
_cell.angle_alpha   90.00
_cell.angle_beta   90.00
_cell.angle_gamma   90.00
#
_symmetry.space_group_name_H-M   'P 1'
#
loop_
_entity.id
_entity.type
_entity.pdbx_description
1 polymer ?
#
loop_
_entity_poly.entity_id
_entity_poly.type
_entity_poly.pdbx_seq_one_letter_code
_entity_poly.pdbx_strand_id
1 'polypeptide(L)' 'MKITEHPEIIERVLQLVERKATGTPLQLANMMGVSQRNLFRILEYLKDIGWPIKYSRSLKSYFLIKI' A
#
# COMPACT_ATOMS: atom_id res chain seq x y z
N MET A 1 17.54 -5.73 3.16
CA MET A 1 16.36 -6.03 3.99
C MET A 1 15.17 -6.21 3.05
N LYS A 2 14.50 -7.37 3.06
CA LYS A 2 13.31 -7.58 2.24
C LYS A 2 12.09 -7.09 3.02
N ILE A 3 11.70 -5.85 2.73
CA ILE A 3 10.54 -5.18 3.35
C ILE A 3 9.23 -5.98 3.21
N THR A 4 9.14 -6.85 2.19
CA THR A 4 7.99 -7.73 1.94
C THR A 4 7.90 -8.94 2.89
N GLU A 5 8.93 -9.21 3.69
CA GLU A 5 8.93 -10.31 4.68
C GLU A 5 8.43 -9.85 6.07
N HIS A 6 7.95 -8.60 6.17
CA HIS A 6 7.46 -7.98 7.40
C HIS A 6 5.92 -7.95 7.42
N PRO A 7 5.25 -8.92 8.08
CA PRO A 7 3.79 -9.01 8.10
C PRO A 7 3.12 -7.74 8.67
N GLU A 8 3.77 -7.05 9.61
CA GLU A 8 3.31 -5.80 10.20
C GLU A 8 3.17 -4.67 9.16
N ILE A 9 4.06 -4.62 8.15
CA ILE A 9 4.00 -3.64 7.07
C ILE A 9 2.81 -3.92 6.16
N ILE A 10 2.62 -5.20 5.82
CA ILE A 10 1.52 -5.68 4.97
C ILE A 10 0.18 -5.37 5.63
N GLU A 11 0.00 -5.77 6.89
CA GLU A 11 -1.23 -5.54 7.63
C GLU A 11 -1.55 -4.05 7.75
N ARG A 12 -0.55 -3.22 8.05
CA ARG A 12 -0.72 -1.79 8.16
C ARG A 12 -1.15 -1.14 6.85
N VAL A 13 -0.56 -1.54 5.72
CA VAL A 13 -0.97 -1.03 4.41
C VAL A 13 -2.43 -1.41 4.13
N LEU A 14 -2.82 -2.66 4.35
CA LEU A 14 -4.18 -3.14 4.11
C LEU A 14 -5.20 -2.38 4.97
N GLN A 15 -4.94 -2.19 6.27
CA GLN A 15 -5.80 -1.40 7.16
C GLN A 15 -5.99 0.04 6.67
N LEU A 16 -4.93 0.68 6.17
CA LEU A 16 -5.02 2.05 5.64
C LEU A 16 -5.78 2.10 4.31
N VAL A 17 -5.61 1.10 3.45
CA VAL A 17 -6.33 0.98 2.17
C VAL A 17 -7.83 0.77 2.42
N GLU A 18 -8.19 -0.12 3.33
CA GLU A 18 -9.59 -0.40 3.70
C GLU A 18 -10.30 0.85 4.23
N ARG A 19 -9.61 1.60 5.10
CA ARG A 19 -10.10 2.88 5.64
C ARG A 19 -10.00 4.06 4.67
N LYS A 20 -9.42 3.84 3.48
CA LYS A 20 -9.09 4.90 2.50
C LYS A 20 -8.25 6.03 3.12
N ALA A 21 -7.41 5.72 4.09
CA ALA A 21 -6.58 6.67 4.84
C ALA A 21 -5.10 6.69 4.39
N THR A 22 -4.81 6.28 3.15
CA THR A 22 -3.42 6.18 2.65
C THR A 22 -2.82 7.50 2.17
N GLY A 23 -3.66 8.48 1.78
CA GLY A 23 -3.17 9.70 1.15
C GLY A 23 -2.50 9.44 -0.21
N THR A 24 -1.61 10.34 -0.61
CA THR A 24 -0.75 10.17 -1.79
C THR A 24 0.27 9.04 -1.62
N PRO A 25 0.86 8.52 -2.70
CA PRO A 25 1.92 7.52 -2.60
C PRO A 25 3.11 7.96 -1.74
N LEU A 26 3.47 9.26 -1.75
CA LEU A 26 4.52 9.78 -0.89
C LEU A 26 4.11 9.77 0.59
N GLN A 27 2.86 10.15 0.89
CA GLN A 27 2.34 10.12 2.26
C GLN A 27 2.26 8.70 2.81
N LEU A 28 1.77 7.74 2.02
CA LEU A 28 1.77 6.33 2.43
C LEU A 28 3.18 5.82 2.70
N ALA A 29 4.15 6.14 1.83
CA ALA A 29 5.54 5.75 2.01
C ALA A 29 6.12 6.30 3.32
N ASN A 30 5.87 7.59 3.61
CA ASN A 30 6.28 8.24 4.84
C ASN A 30 5.62 7.61 6.08
N MET A 31 4.31 7.31 6.03
CA MET A 31 3.60 6.62 7.12
C MET A 31 4.15 5.22 7.39
N MET A 32 4.62 4.54 6.33
CA MET A 32 5.24 3.22 6.43
C MET A 32 6.74 3.29 6.78
N GLY A 33 7.34 4.47 6.88
CA GLY A 33 8.78 4.62 7.13
C GLY A 33 9.67 4.09 6.00
N VAL A 34 9.17 4.04 4.77
CA VAL A 34 9.89 3.50 3.60
C VAL A 34 10.00 4.53 2.48
N SER A 35 10.94 4.30 1.55
CA SER A 35 10.98 5.09 0.31
C SER A 35 9.75 4.79 -0.57
N GLN A 36 9.36 5.75 -1.40
CA GLN A 36 8.26 5.56 -2.35
C GLN A 36 8.51 4.38 -3.32
N ARG A 37 9.77 4.13 -3.68
CA ARG A 37 10.16 2.93 -4.46
C ARG A 37 9.84 1.64 -3.71
N ASN A 38 10.17 1.56 -2.42
CA ASN A 38 9.88 0.39 -1.61
C ASN A 38 8.38 0.21 -1.37
N LEU A 39 7.63 1.30 -1.24
CA LEU A 39 6.16 1.25 -1.22
C LEU A 39 5.62 0.58 -2.48
N PHE A 40 6.08 0.94 -3.67
CA PHE A 40 5.63 0.30 -4.90
C PHE A 40 5.96 -1.20 -4.94
N ARG A 41 7.11 -1.62 -4.39
CA ARG A 41 7.44 -3.05 -4.25
C ARG A 41 6.49 -3.77 -3.29
N ILE A 42 6.08 -3.13 -2.19
CA ILE A 42 5.07 -3.67 -1.28
C ILE A 42 3.72 -3.82 -2.01
N LEU A 43 3.31 -2.81 -2.78
CA LEU A 43 2.04 -2.82 -3.49
C LEU A 43 1.99 -3.88 -4.61
N GLU A 44 3.08 -4.07 -5.36
CA GLU A 44 3.19 -5.17 -6.34
C GLU A 44 3.15 -6.53 -5.64
N TYR A 45 3.87 -6.69 -4.53
CA TYR A 45 3.81 -7.93 -3.76
C TYR A 45 2.39 -8.23 -3.26
N LEU A 46 1.68 -7.23 -2.71
CA LEU A 46 0.28 -7.36 -2.28
C LEU A 46 -0.63 -7.82 -3.43
N LYS A 47 -0.44 -7.26 -4.62
CA LYS A 47 -1.15 -7.67 -5.83
C LYS A 47 -0.86 -9.14 -6.20
N ASP A 48 0.40 -9.56 -6.13
CA ASP A 48 0.81 -10.94 -6.44
C ASP A 48 0.20 -11.96 -5.46
N ILE A 49 -0.04 -11.58 -4.20
CA ILE A 49 -0.68 -12.45 -3.19
C ILE A 49 -2.20 -12.27 -3.09
N GLY A 50 -2.84 -11.64 -4.10
CA GLY A 50 -4.30 -11.58 -4.22
C GLY A 50 -4.97 -10.32 -3.68
N TRP A 51 -4.21 -9.28 -3.36
CA TRP A 51 -4.72 -7.98 -2.92
C TRP A 51 -4.43 -6.89 -3.97
N PRO A 52 -5.17 -6.85 -5.10
CA PRO A 52 -4.96 -5.85 -6.14
C PRO A 52 -5.35 -4.46 -5.63
N ILE A 53 -4.35 -3.59 -5.46
CA ILE A 53 -4.53 -2.24 -4.91
C ILE A 53 -4.21 -1.21 -5.98
N LYS A 54 -5.07 -0.19 -6.14
CA LYS A 54 -4.86 0.91 -7.10
C LYS A 54 -5.03 2.26 -6.44
N TYR A 55 -4.25 3.24 -6.91
CA TYR A 55 -4.38 4.62 -6.46
C TYR A 55 -5.53 5.33 -7.18
N SER A 56 -6.41 5.99 -6.42
CA SER A 56 -7.40 6.93 -6.93
C SER A 56 -6.97 8.37 -6.66
N ARG A 57 -6.85 9.17 -7.72
CA ARG A 57 -6.58 10.61 -7.62
C ARG A 57 -7.75 11.39 -7.03
N SER A 58 -8.99 10.96 -7.29
CA SER A 58 -10.18 11.63 -6.75
C SER A 58 -10.35 11.36 -5.25
N LEU A 59 -10.10 10.13 -4.80
CA LEU A 59 -10.14 9.78 -3.38
C LEU A 59 -8.86 10.20 -2.63
N LYS A 60 -7.81 10.56 -3.37
CA LYS A 60 -6.44 10.73 -2.86
C LYS A 60 -6.04 9.57 -1.96
N SER A 61 -6.36 8.35 -2.39
CA SER A 61 -6.14 7.15 -1.60
C SER A 61 -6.09 5.91 -2.48
N TYR A 62 -5.34 4.92 -2.02
CA TYR A 62 -5.37 3.57 -2.52
C TYR A 62 -6.66 2.85 -2.10
N PHE A 63 -7.15 1.98 -2.97
CA PHE A 63 -8.35 1.16 -2.76
C PHE A 63 -8.15 -0.22 -3.38
N LEU A 64 -8.86 -1.23 -2.84
CA LEU A 64 -8.90 -2.57 -3.41
C LEU A 64 -9.75 -2.58 -4.68
N ILE A 65 -9.23 -3.22 -5.73
CA ILE A 65 -9.99 -3.51 -6.93
C ILE A 65 -10.76 -4.80 -6.70
N LYS A 66 -12.07 -4.81 -6.97
CA LYS A 66 -12.83 -6.05 -7.06
C LYS A 66 -12.56 -6.67 -8.43
N ILE A 67 -12.05 -7.90 -8.45
CA ILE A 67 -11.94 -8.76 -9.64
C ILE A 67 -13.27 -9.50 -9.80
#